data_AF-A0A6H1ZSB8-F1
#
_entry.id   AF-A0A6H1ZSB8-F1
#
_cell.length_a   1.000
_cell.length_b   1.000
_cell.length_c   1.000
_cell.angle_alpha   90.00
_cell.angle_beta   90.00
_cell.angle_gamma   90.00
#
_symmetry.space_group_name_H-M   'P 1'
#
loop_
_entity.id
_entity.type
_entity.pdbx_description
1 polymer ?
#
loop_
_entity_poly.entity_id
_entity_poly.type
_entity_poly.pdbx_seq_one_letter_code
_entity_poly.pdbx_strand_id
1 'polypeptide(L)'
;MGFGRGKGFSPVAPAAPSEERVYLGTRSNRTLGSTHSSWATAWTGALATKLGVYLPNYYFVSASVYESVTWWIRRGFLFFDTSDLPLTAVITAAKLGLYVVSHTTPAGINLYITQGIQGDPVLPADFAAQNTYDTILGEKLYSALVDNQYNDIDLNAAGIALINAAGAIHRQFESYDEGENSDFNDYGVNWWCQSFTPAVAHKITSVKFKMWRSGSPGTITVEIKAADASHFPTGAALCSGTFDGNTLTTSTPGAWYEITLGAGADLSEGVEYTVEIKATGGDATNLIKLRGNSAGVYLGGGAAYTLNSGGSWTAQTGYDIYFIEYDTGLASTKGTMLCLRNTSDVANTEPPSGYDARCDFHSGQKGDLYAPKLTITYHL
;
A
#
# COMPACT_ATOMS: atom_id res chain seq x y z
N MET A 1 60.69 -21.13 -24.72
CA MET A 1 60.25 -21.05 -23.31
C MET A 1 59.47 -19.76 -23.13
N GLY A 2 58.13 -19.83 -23.24
CA GLY A 2 57.26 -18.67 -23.02
C GLY A 2 56.81 -18.64 -21.56
N PHE A 3 57.31 -17.68 -20.78
CA PHE A 3 56.85 -17.46 -19.41
C PHE A 3 55.45 -16.85 -19.45
N GLY A 4 54.45 -17.66 -19.11
CA GLY A 4 53.08 -17.22 -18.95
C GLY A 4 52.99 -16.17 -17.83
N ARG A 5 52.48 -14.97 -18.17
CA ARG A 5 52.17 -13.93 -17.19
C ARG A 5 51.09 -14.46 -16.26
N GLY A 6 51.47 -14.75 -15.02
CA GLY A 6 50.52 -15.08 -13.96
C GLY A 6 49.51 -13.95 -13.82
N LYS A 7 48.23 -14.26 -13.99
CA LYS A 7 47.14 -13.36 -13.63
C LYS A 7 47.30 -13.07 -12.13
N GLY A 8 47.67 -11.84 -11.79
CA GLY A 8 47.71 -11.40 -10.41
C GLY A 8 46.33 -11.56 -9.79
N PHE A 9 46.23 -12.34 -8.72
CA PHE A 9 45.04 -12.36 -7.88
C PHE A 9 44.97 -11.01 -7.18
N SER A 10 44.07 -10.13 -7.64
CA SER A 10 43.68 -8.99 -6.82
C SER A 10 43.04 -9.54 -5.55
N PRO A 11 43.54 -9.21 -4.35
CA PRO A 11 42.92 -9.65 -3.11
C PRO A 11 41.48 -9.13 -3.06
N VAL A 12 40.53 -10.03 -2.83
CA VAL A 12 39.14 -9.67 -2.61
C VAL A 12 39.09 -8.86 -1.31
N ALA A 13 38.56 -7.64 -1.36
CA ALA A 13 38.37 -6.84 -0.17
C ALA A 13 37.49 -7.61 0.84
N PRO A 14 37.81 -7.59 2.15
CA PRO A 14 36.98 -8.25 3.15
C PRO A 14 35.56 -7.67 3.10
N ALA A 15 34.55 -8.54 3.21
CA ALA A 15 33.16 -8.11 3.24
C ALA A 15 32.93 -7.14 4.41
N ALA A 16 32.12 -6.11 4.20
CA ALA A 16 31.72 -5.21 5.27
C ALA A 16 31.04 -5.99 6.40
N PRO A 17 31.26 -5.63 7.68
CA PRO A 17 30.59 -6.29 8.80
C PRO A 17 29.07 -6.16 8.67
N SER A 18 28.32 -7.18 9.11
CA SER A 18 26.86 -7.10 9.22
C SER A 18 26.45 -6.34 10.47
N GLU A 19 25.45 -5.48 10.35
CA GLU A 19 24.77 -4.82 11.46
C GLU A 19 23.42 -5.49 11.73
N GLU A 20 22.97 -5.48 12.98
CA GLU A 20 21.65 -5.97 13.39
C GLU A 20 20.88 -4.86 14.10
N ARG A 21 19.60 -4.69 13.76
CA ARG A 21 18.67 -3.78 14.46
C ARG A 21 17.36 -4.48 14.81
N VAL A 22 16.79 -4.10 15.95
CA VAL A 22 15.51 -4.63 16.45
C VAL A 22 14.51 -3.49 16.58
N TYR A 23 13.41 -3.62 15.86
CA TYR A 23 12.28 -2.71 15.87
C TYR A 23 11.13 -3.28 16.68
N LEU A 24 10.60 -2.50 17.60
CA LEU A 24 9.43 -2.91 18.38
C LEU A 24 8.15 -2.51 17.65
N GLY A 25 7.17 -3.41 17.66
CA GLY A 25 5.85 -3.13 17.14
C GLY A 25 5.20 -2.00 17.93
N THR A 26 4.59 -1.04 17.25
CA THR A 26 4.04 0.13 17.93
C THR A 26 2.84 -0.21 18.81
N ARG A 27 2.54 0.70 19.73
CA ARG A 27 1.33 0.62 20.55
C ARG A 27 0.05 0.85 19.75
N SER A 28 0.13 1.24 18.47
CA SER A 28 -1.01 1.39 17.56
C SER A 28 -1.38 0.11 16.82
N ASN A 29 -0.56 -0.95 16.88
CA ASN A 29 -0.87 -2.28 16.32
C ASN A 29 -2.22 -2.81 16.84
N ARG A 30 -3.01 -3.50 16.01
CA ARG A 30 -4.33 -3.99 16.44
C ARG A 30 -4.67 -5.31 15.78
N THR A 31 -5.56 -6.05 16.43
CA THR A 31 -6.33 -7.07 15.75
C THR A 31 -7.65 -6.48 15.27
N LEU A 32 -7.96 -6.66 14.00
CA LEU A 32 -9.33 -6.53 13.51
C LEU A 32 -9.95 -7.91 13.39
N GLY A 33 -11.26 -7.99 13.59
CA GLY A 33 -11.96 -9.25 13.38
C GLY A 33 -13.34 -9.08 12.82
N SER A 34 -13.72 -10.06 12.02
CA SER A 34 -15.01 -10.19 11.39
C SER A 34 -15.67 -11.47 11.86
N THR A 35 -16.95 -11.40 12.18
CA THR A 35 -17.74 -12.52 12.69
C THR A 35 -19.07 -12.55 11.96
N HIS A 36 -19.40 -13.70 11.37
CA HIS A 36 -20.64 -13.87 10.62
C HIS A 36 -21.06 -15.33 10.56
N SER A 37 -22.33 -15.59 10.27
CA SER A 37 -22.88 -16.93 9.99
C SER A 37 -22.67 -17.38 8.53
N SER A 38 -21.70 -16.82 7.83
CA SER A 38 -21.26 -17.22 6.50
C SER A 38 -19.78 -16.92 6.39
N TRP A 39 -19.00 -17.89 5.89
CA TRP A 39 -17.57 -17.71 5.64
C TRP A 39 -17.32 -16.52 4.73
N ALA A 40 -18.03 -16.42 3.60
CA ALA A 40 -17.80 -15.37 2.61
C ALA A 40 -17.97 -13.96 3.22
N THR A 41 -19.03 -13.75 4.01
CA THR A 41 -19.26 -12.45 4.66
C THR A 41 -18.28 -12.17 5.80
N ALA A 42 -17.87 -13.20 6.54
CA ALA A 42 -16.82 -13.05 7.53
C ALA A 42 -15.50 -12.65 6.85
N TRP A 43 -15.14 -13.31 5.75
CA TRP A 43 -13.88 -13.13 5.03
C TRP A 43 -13.77 -11.79 4.30
N THR A 44 -14.86 -11.30 3.69
CA THR A 44 -14.86 -9.96 3.09
C THR A 44 -14.67 -8.86 4.12
N GLY A 45 -14.97 -9.13 5.41
CA GLY A 45 -14.80 -8.15 6.47
C GLY A 45 -15.89 -7.07 6.47
N ALA A 46 -17.04 -7.31 5.86
CA ALA A 46 -18.15 -6.35 5.80
C ALA A 46 -18.61 -5.87 7.19
N LEU A 47 -18.39 -6.69 8.23
CA LEU A 47 -18.67 -6.39 9.64
C LEU A 47 -17.39 -6.40 10.49
N ALA A 48 -16.23 -6.12 9.89
CA ALA A 48 -14.98 -6.07 10.63
C ALA A 48 -15.08 -5.00 11.73
N THR A 49 -14.65 -5.37 12.93
CA THR A 49 -14.58 -4.46 14.07
C THR A 49 -13.17 -4.44 14.62
N LYS A 50 -12.79 -3.31 15.18
CA LYS A 50 -11.57 -3.19 15.97
C LYS A 50 -11.75 -3.95 17.27
N LEU A 51 -10.95 -4.97 17.47
CA LEU A 51 -11.03 -5.78 18.67
C LEU A 51 -10.19 -5.10 19.74
N GLY A 52 -10.85 -4.22 20.50
CA GLY A 52 -10.26 -3.47 21.59
C GLY A 52 -10.84 -3.88 22.95
N VAL A 53 -9.94 -4.18 23.88
CA VAL A 53 -10.12 -4.23 25.35
C VAL A 53 -10.84 -5.45 25.99
N TYR A 54 -11.15 -6.53 25.28
CA TYR A 54 -11.63 -7.73 26.02
C TYR A 54 -10.53 -8.35 26.91
N LEU A 55 -9.25 -8.16 26.55
CA LEU A 55 -8.09 -8.38 27.42
C LEU A 55 -7.00 -7.35 27.05
N PRO A 56 -6.58 -6.44 27.95
CA PRO A 56 -5.80 -5.23 27.59
C PRO A 56 -4.38 -5.44 27.00
N ASN A 57 -3.95 -6.67 26.70
CA ASN A 57 -2.54 -7.00 26.44
C ASN A 57 -2.30 -8.08 25.34
N TYR A 58 -3.30 -8.42 24.53
CA TYR A 58 -3.20 -9.51 23.55
C TYR A 58 -3.67 -9.09 22.16
N TYR A 59 -2.98 -9.60 21.15
CA TYR A 59 -3.44 -9.65 19.77
C TYR A 59 -3.78 -11.10 19.42
N PHE A 60 -4.72 -11.26 18.48
CA PHE A 60 -5.29 -12.54 18.08
C PHE A 60 -5.16 -12.69 16.56
N VAL A 61 -4.78 -13.88 16.10
CA VAL A 61 -4.88 -14.28 14.69
C VAL A 61 -5.63 -15.59 14.62
N SER A 62 -6.70 -15.61 13.84
CA SER A 62 -7.54 -16.81 13.69
C SER A 62 -8.34 -16.78 12.39
N ALA A 63 -8.67 -17.97 11.91
CA ALA A 63 -9.78 -18.21 10.99
C ALA A 63 -10.37 -19.53 11.43
N SER A 64 -11.57 -19.48 12.01
CA SER A 64 -12.11 -20.56 12.83
C SER A 64 -13.62 -20.61 12.71
N VAL A 65 -14.21 -21.78 13.00
CA VAL A 65 -15.65 -21.94 13.09
C VAL A 65 -16.00 -22.44 14.49
N TYR A 66 -16.82 -21.66 15.19
CA TYR A 66 -17.35 -22.02 16.50
C TYR A 66 -18.71 -22.69 16.35
N GLU A 67 -18.87 -23.85 16.98
CA GLU A 67 -20.14 -24.60 17.04
C GLU A 67 -20.86 -24.79 15.69
N SER A 68 -20.10 -24.91 14.60
CA SER A 68 -20.57 -25.20 13.22
C SER A 68 -21.45 -24.15 12.52
N VAL A 69 -21.66 -22.97 13.11
CA VAL A 69 -22.57 -21.95 12.50
C VAL A 69 -22.03 -20.52 12.50
N THR A 70 -20.89 -20.25 13.14
CA THR A 70 -20.31 -18.90 13.19
C THR A 70 -18.82 -18.93 12.86
N TRP A 71 -18.43 -18.17 11.84
CA TRP A 71 -17.04 -18.03 11.40
C TRP A 71 -16.42 -16.78 12.01
N TRP A 72 -15.21 -16.92 12.53
CA TRP A 72 -14.40 -15.84 13.09
C TRP A 72 -13.10 -15.71 12.31
N ILE A 73 -12.85 -14.54 11.74
CA ILE A 73 -11.56 -14.23 11.12
C ILE A 73 -10.96 -13.05 11.86
N ARG A 74 -9.71 -13.19 12.29
CA ARG A 74 -8.94 -12.23 13.06
C ARG A 74 -7.60 -12.04 12.37
N ARG A 75 -7.24 -10.79 12.07
CA ARG A 75 -5.97 -10.41 11.43
C ARG A 75 -5.17 -9.52 12.35
N GLY A 76 -3.87 -9.80 12.48
CA GLY A 76 -2.96 -9.00 13.31
C GLY A 76 -2.23 -7.96 12.46
N PHE A 77 -2.58 -6.69 12.61
CA PHE A 77 -1.95 -5.59 11.88
C PHE A 77 -0.80 -5.01 12.70
N LEU A 78 0.41 -5.11 12.16
CA LEU A 78 1.66 -4.75 12.81
C LEU A 78 2.38 -3.64 12.04
N PHE A 79 2.79 -2.61 12.75
CA PHE A 79 3.60 -1.51 12.27
C PHE A 79 4.90 -1.45 13.09
N PHE A 80 6.02 -1.28 12.39
CA PHE A 80 7.37 -1.15 12.95
C PHE A 80 8.02 0.11 12.40
N ASP A 81 8.49 1.01 13.26
CA ASP A 81 9.17 2.23 12.82
C ASP A 81 10.62 1.92 12.37
N THR A 82 10.79 1.57 11.10
CA THR A 82 12.09 1.31 10.46
C THR A 82 12.74 2.55 9.86
N SER A 83 12.37 3.74 10.35
CA SER A 83 12.82 5.05 9.85
C SER A 83 14.31 5.32 9.88
N ASP A 84 15.00 4.66 10.80
CA ASP A 84 16.40 4.91 11.11
C ASP A 84 17.33 3.92 10.38
N LEU A 85 16.77 3.02 9.57
CA LEU A 85 17.56 2.22 8.63
C LEU A 85 18.26 3.15 7.64
N PRO A 86 19.58 3.01 7.44
CA PRO A 86 20.29 3.79 6.44
C PRO A 86 19.72 3.53 5.04
N LEU A 87 19.59 4.58 4.23
CA LEU A 87 19.09 4.45 2.84
C LEU A 87 19.99 3.57 1.95
N THR A 88 21.27 3.43 2.32
CA THR A 88 22.24 2.57 1.64
C THR A 88 22.25 1.14 2.20
N ALA A 89 21.44 0.84 3.21
CA ALA A 89 21.42 -0.47 3.84
C ALA A 89 20.96 -1.54 2.85
N VAL A 90 21.81 -2.55 2.65
CA VAL A 90 21.47 -3.79 1.94
C VAL A 90 21.03 -4.81 2.97
N ILE A 91 19.72 -5.04 3.07
CA ILE A 91 19.14 -6.00 4.01
C ILE A 91 19.43 -7.42 3.53
N THR A 92 20.03 -8.23 4.39
CA THR A 92 20.41 -9.62 4.09
C THR A 92 19.55 -10.66 4.80
N ALA A 93 18.94 -10.29 5.92
CA ALA A 93 17.98 -11.12 6.63
C ALA A 93 17.01 -10.25 7.43
N ALA A 94 15.80 -10.78 7.64
CA ALA A 94 14.88 -10.21 8.58
C ALA A 94 13.96 -11.28 9.16
N LYS A 95 13.50 -11.07 10.39
CA LYS A 95 12.57 -11.98 11.07
C LYS A 95 11.59 -11.23 11.96
N LEU A 96 10.37 -11.76 12.03
CA LEU A 96 9.32 -11.30 12.93
C LEU A 96 9.26 -12.24 14.14
N GLY A 97 9.57 -11.71 15.33
CA GLY A 97 9.43 -12.39 16.60
C GLY A 97 8.11 -12.04 17.29
N LEU A 98 7.31 -13.06 17.62
CA LEU A 98 6.05 -12.92 18.34
C LEU A 98 6.11 -13.65 19.69
N TYR A 99 5.80 -12.97 20.80
CA TYR A 99 5.68 -13.65 22.10
C TYR A 99 4.31 -14.35 22.19
N VAL A 100 4.28 -15.63 21.83
CA VAL A 100 3.06 -16.45 21.82
C VAL A 100 2.71 -16.82 23.26
N VAL A 101 1.43 -16.66 23.60
CA VAL A 101 0.88 -16.92 24.93
C VAL A 101 0.18 -18.26 24.96
N SER A 102 -0.62 -18.49 23.94
CA SER A 102 -1.37 -19.72 23.73
C SER A 102 -1.64 -19.88 22.24
N HIS A 103 -1.71 -21.11 21.78
CA HIS A 103 -2.20 -21.43 20.45
C HIS A 103 -2.97 -22.75 20.47
N THR A 104 -3.85 -22.93 19.49
CA THR A 104 -4.48 -24.22 19.19
C THR A 104 -3.78 -24.83 17.98
N THR A 105 -3.57 -26.15 17.97
CA THR A 105 -2.73 -26.83 16.96
C THR A 105 -3.55 -27.70 16.00
N PRO A 106 -4.49 -27.16 15.20
CA PRO A 106 -5.02 -27.95 14.11
C PRO A 106 -3.87 -28.28 13.14
N ALA A 107 -3.79 -29.53 12.73
CA ALA A 107 -2.72 -30.01 11.86
C ALA A 107 -2.74 -29.26 10.52
N GLY A 108 -1.55 -28.87 10.03
CA GLY A 108 -1.38 -28.31 8.69
C GLY A 108 -1.73 -26.83 8.54
N ILE A 109 -1.89 -26.06 9.63
CA ILE A 109 -2.10 -24.61 9.56
C ILE A 109 -0.82 -23.86 9.82
N ASN A 110 -0.53 -22.93 8.92
CA ASN A 110 0.53 -21.96 9.07
C ASN A 110 -0.02 -20.62 9.55
N LEU A 111 0.77 -19.97 10.40
CA LEU A 111 0.72 -18.55 10.65
C LEU A 111 1.53 -17.89 9.54
N TYR A 112 0.86 -17.01 8.79
CA TYR A 112 1.45 -16.29 7.67
C TYR A 112 1.69 -14.84 8.02
N ILE A 113 2.78 -14.31 7.47
CA ILE A 113 3.06 -12.89 7.36
C ILE A 113 2.72 -12.48 5.93
N THR A 114 1.86 -11.48 5.76
CA THR A 114 1.59 -10.83 4.47
C THR A 114 1.94 -9.34 4.57
N GLN A 115 1.95 -8.65 3.43
CA GLN A 115 2.13 -7.20 3.41
C GLN A 115 0.98 -6.54 4.18
N GLY A 116 1.31 -5.67 5.13
CA GLY A 116 0.31 -4.81 5.76
C GLY A 116 0.05 -3.57 4.92
N ILE A 117 -1.20 -3.11 4.88
CA ILE A 117 -1.62 -1.87 4.19
C ILE A 117 -2.42 -0.93 5.10
N GLN A 118 -2.48 -1.27 6.38
CA GLN A 118 -3.30 -0.59 7.37
C GLN A 118 -2.95 0.88 7.53
N GLY A 119 -3.96 1.67 7.91
CA GLY A 119 -3.72 3.00 8.48
C GLY A 119 -3.03 2.93 9.85
N ASP A 120 -2.51 4.07 10.30
CA ASP A 120 -2.28 4.34 11.71
C ASP A 120 -3.18 5.53 12.12
N PRO A 121 -4.22 5.31 12.95
CA PRO A 121 -4.59 4.05 13.58
C PRO A 121 -5.20 3.04 12.60
N VAL A 122 -5.09 1.74 12.92
CA VAL A 122 -5.79 0.67 12.19
C VAL A 122 -7.30 0.88 12.27
N LEU A 123 -7.96 0.91 11.11
CA LEU A 123 -9.40 1.13 10.88
C LEU A 123 -10.09 -0.15 10.41
N PRO A 124 -11.40 -0.34 10.67
CA PRO A 124 -12.16 -1.48 10.15
C PRO A 124 -12.04 -1.71 8.63
N ALA A 125 -11.97 -0.63 7.84
CA ALA A 125 -11.83 -0.71 6.39
C ALA A 125 -10.52 -1.41 5.94
N ASP A 126 -9.47 -1.35 6.75
CA ASP A 126 -8.19 -2.02 6.49
C ASP A 126 -8.37 -3.54 6.39
N PHE A 127 -9.40 -4.10 7.05
CA PHE A 127 -9.67 -5.53 6.96
C PHE A 127 -10.03 -5.92 5.52
N ALA A 128 -11.02 -5.28 4.91
CA ALA A 128 -11.46 -5.64 3.56
C ALA A 128 -10.35 -5.36 2.53
N ALA A 129 -9.66 -4.23 2.66
CA ALA A 129 -8.57 -3.86 1.78
C ALA A 129 -7.40 -4.87 1.81
N GLN A 130 -7.16 -5.52 2.96
CA GLN A 130 -6.10 -6.53 3.11
C GLN A 130 -6.34 -7.81 2.28
N ASN A 131 -7.56 -8.04 1.77
CA ASN A 131 -7.90 -9.25 1.01
C ASN A 131 -7.08 -9.43 -0.27
N THR A 132 -6.65 -8.34 -0.90
CA THR A 132 -5.85 -8.36 -2.14
C THR A 132 -4.35 -8.55 -1.90
N TYR A 133 -3.91 -8.55 -0.63
CA TYR A 133 -2.50 -8.68 -0.23
C TYR A 133 -2.31 -10.04 0.46
N ASP A 134 -2.12 -11.07 -0.37
CA ASP A 134 -2.04 -12.49 0.00
C ASP A 134 -0.63 -13.09 -0.18
N THR A 135 0.33 -12.31 -0.68
CA THR A 135 1.72 -12.76 -0.83
C THR A 135 2.31 -13.14 0.53
N ILE A 136 2.73 -14.40 0.64
CA ILE A 136 3.39 -14.93 1.85
C ILE A 136 4.81 -14.37 1.93
N LEU A 137 5.08 -13.60 2.98
CA LEU A 137 6.38 -12.99 3.28
C LEU A 137 7.18 -13.82 4.27
N GLY A 138 6.53 -14.72 5.00
CA GLY A 138 7.11 -15.60 5.99
C GLY A 138 6.00 -16.50 6.56
N GLU A 139 6.37 -17.68 7.03
CA GLU A 139 5.41 -18.64 7.57
C GLU A 139 5.96 -19.44 8.74
N LYS A 140 5.07 -19.85 9.64
CA LYS A 140 5.39 -20.79 10.71
C LYS A 140 4.21 -21.71 10.99
N LEU A 141 4.48 -23.01 11.01
CA LEU A 141 3.46 -24.01 11.35
C LEU A 141 2.97 -23.81 12.78
N TYR A 142 1.65 -23.85 13.00
CA TYR A 142 1.06 -23.68 14.33
C TYR A 142 1.58 -24.72 15.32
N SER A 143 1.76 -25.97 14.89
CA SER A 143 2.33 -27.03 15.74
C SER A 143 3.82 -26.86 16.05
N ALA A 144 4.50 -25.89 15.44
CA ALA A 144 5.86 -25.49 15.76
C ALA A 144 5.92 -24.22 16.65
N LEU A 145 4.77 -23.65 17.02
CA LEU A 145 4.71 -22.58 17.99
C LEU A 145 4.95 -23.14 19.39
N VAL A 146 5.61 -22.34 20.22
CA VAL A 146 5.82 -22.66 21.62
C VAL A 146 5.24 -21.54 22.47
N ASP A 147 4.39 -21.92 23.42
CA ASP A 147 3.73 -20.98 24.32
C ASP A 147 4.72 -20.37 25.32
N ASN A 148 4.38 -19.15 25.76
CA ASN A 148 5.13 -18.36 26.73
C ASN A 148 6.57 -18.03 26.31
N GLN A 149 6.84 -17.91 25.01
CA GLN A 149 8.13 -17.47 24.49
C GLN A 149 8.02 -16.78 23.12
N TYR A 150 9.13 -16.16 22.71
CA TYR A 150 9.27 -15.63 21.35
C TYR A 150 9.34 -16.75 20.33
N ASN A 151 8.52 -16.61 19.29
CA ASN A 151 8.51 -17.44 18.12
C ASN A 151 8.95 -16.57 16.95
N ASP A 152 10.17 -16.82 16.48
CA ASP A 152 10.71 -16.15 15.31
C ASP A 152 10.15 -16.80 14.03
N ILE A 153 9.84 -15.94 13.06
CA ILE A 153 9.39 -16.28 11.71
C ILE A 153 10.28 -15.52 10.74
N ASP A 154 11.09 -16.24 9.97
CA ASP A 154 11.99 -15.63 8.99
C ASP A 154 11.19 -15.05 7.82
N LEU A 155 11.58 -13.85 7.38
CA LEU A 155 11.07 -13.26 6.17
C LEU A 155 11.82 -13.80 4.95
N ASN A 156 11.08 -14.18 3.92
CA ASN A 156 11.63 -14.58 2.64
C ASN A 156 12.07 -13.35 1.83
N ALA A 157 12.57 -13.58 0.61
CA ALA A 157 13.06 -12.50 -0.26
C ALA A 157 12.00 -11.41 -0.54
N ALA A 158 10.72 -11.78 -0.70
CA ALA A 158 9.64 -10.82 -0.89
C ALA A 158 9.39 -10.00 0.39
N GLY A 159 9.43 -10.65 1.55
CA GLY A 159 9.33 -9.96 2.84
C GLY A 159 10.48 -8.98 3.09
N ILE A 160 11.71 -9.38 2.78
CA ILE A 160 12.89 -8.51 2.86
C ILE A 160 12.74 -7.31 1.91
N ALA A 161 12.28 -7.52 0.68
CA ALA A 161 12.09 -6.45 -0.30
C ALA A 161 11.02 -5.43 0.12
N LEU A 162 10.08 -5.80 1.00
CA LEU A 162 9.06 -4.91 1.55
C LEU A 162 9.52 -4.11 2.77
N ILE A 163 10.66 -4.46 3.37
CA ILE A 163 11.20 -3.68 4.48
C ILE A 163 11.64 -2.34 3.94
N ASN A 164 10.96 -1.31 4.40
CA ASN A 164 11.15 0.02 3.88
C ASN A 164 12.33 0.70 4.60
N ALA A 165 13.54 0.46 4.08
CA ALA A 165 14.73 1.21 4.51
C ALA A 165 14.64 2.70 4.13
N ALA A 166 13.77 3.08 3.18
CA ALA A 166 13.58 4.45 2.70
C ALA A 166 12.38 5.19 3.29
N GLY A 167 11.56 4.53 4.10
CA GLY A 167 10.48 5.14 4.88
C GLY A 167 9.27 5.72 4.12
N ALA A 168 9.17 5.62 2.79
CA ALA A 168 7.97 6.08 2.08
C ALA A 168 6.95 4.93 1.94
N ILE A 169 6.04 4.79 2.90
CA ILE A 169 4.76 4.13 2.63
C ILE A 169 3.89 5.19 1.97
N HIS A 170 3.55 4.98 0.71
CA HIS A 170 2.57 5.82 0.01
C HIS A 170 1.17 5.37 0.46
N ARG A 171 0.48 6.18 1.28
CA ARG A 171 -0.92 5.88 1.60
C ARG A 171 -1.79 6.41 0.47
N GLN A 172 -2.62 5.53 -0.08
CA GLN A 172 -3.65 5.87 -1.06
C GLN A 172 -4.85 6.50 -0.36
N PHE A 173 -5.38 7.61 -0.90
CA PHE A 173 -6.58 8.28 -0.38
C PHE A 173 -7.72 8.17 -1.37
N GLU A 174 -7.75 9.04 -2.37
CA GLU A 174 -8.71 8.96 -3.46
C GLU A 174 -8.16 8.16 -4.65
N SER A 175 -9.03 7.37 -5.27
CA SER A 175 -8.68 6.58 -6.45
C SER A 175 -9.87 6.22 -7.30
N TYR A 176 -9.62 6.10 -8.59
CA TYR A 176 -10.54 5.46 -9.53
C TYR A 176 -9.75 4.65 -10.57
N ASP A 177 -9.93 3.33 -10.59
CA ASP A 177 -9.15 2.39 -11.40
C ASP A 177 -9.96 1.22 -11.98
N GLU A 178 -11.30 1.34 -12.02
CA GLU A 178 -12.21 0.26 -12.44
C GLU A 178 -13.02 0.55 -13.72
N GLY A 179 -13.39 -0.51 -14.46
CA GLY A 179 -14.24 -0.41 -15.66
C GLY A 179 -13.61 0.18 -16.92
N GLU A 180 -12.33 -0.06 -17.18
CA GLU A 180 -11.56 0.64 -18.22
C GLU A 180 -12.13 0.41 -19.62
N ASN A 181 -12.50 1.48 -20.32
CA ASN A 181 -13.07 1.38 -21.66
C ASN A 181 -12.86 2.63 -22.54
N SER A 182 -12.09 3.62 -22.08
CA SER A 182 -11.90 4.88 -22.79
C SER A 182 -10.46 5.39 -22.78
N ASP A 183 -10.18 6.29 -23.72
CA ASP A 183 -8.93 7.06 -23.84
C ASP A 183 -9.25 8.54 -24.03
N PHE A 184 -8.51 9.40 -23.32
CA PHE A 184 -8.62 10.85 -23.44
C PHE A 184 -7.32 11.44 -24.01
N ASN A 185 -7.43 12.21 -25.08
CA ASN A 185 -6.28 12.83 -25.72
C ASN A 185 -5.95 14.15 -25.03
N ASP A 186 -4.71 14.29 -24.56
CA ASP A 186 -4.18 15.51 -23.96
C ASP A 186 -2.93 15.95 -24.72
N TYR A 187 -2.96 17.19 -25.21
CA TYR A 187 -1.89 17.82 -26.00
C TYR A 187 -2.13 19.32 -26.20
N GLY A 188 -1.05 20.09 -26.31
CA GLY A 188 -1.11 21.49 -26.73
C GLY A 188 -2.02 22.33 -25.83
N VAL A 189 -3.17 22.74 -26.35
CA VAL A 189 -4.20 23.52 -25.63
C VAL A 189 -5.36 22.67 -25.07
N ASN A 190 -5.34 21.37 -25.36
CA ASN A 190 -6.35 20.41 -24.93
C ASN A 190 -5.87 19.70 -23.67
N TRP A 191 -6.44 20.05 -22.52
CA TRP A 191 -6.06 19.47 -21.23
C TRP A 191 -7.23 18.76 -20.58
N TRP A 192 -6.92 17.83 -19.68
CA TRP A 192 -7.90 17.10 -18.90
C TRP A 192 -7.70 17.30 -17.40
N CYS A 193 -8.78 17.19 -16.65
CA CYS A 193 -8.72 17.12 -15.20
C CYS A 193 -9.76 16.13 -14.67
N GLN A 194 -9.52 15.67 -13.45
CA GLN A 194 -10.46 14.90 -12.64
C GLN A 194 -10.66 15.65 -11.33
N SER A 195 -11.90 15.97 -10.95
CA SER A 195 -12.19 16.41 -9.58
C SER A 195 -12.26 15.23 -8.63
N PHE A 196 -11.91 15.47 -7.37
CA PHE A 196 -11.97 14.52 -6.28
C PHE A 196 -12.18 15.25 -4.95
N THR A 197 -12.79 14.54 -3.99
CA THR A 197 -13.11 15.09 -2.68
C THR A 197 -12.53 14.16 -1.61
N PRO A 198 -11.42 14.54 -0.95
CA PRO A 198 -10.78 13.72 0.06
C PRO A 198 -11.76 13.35 1.20
N ALA A 199 -11.90 12.05 1.45
CA ALA A 199 -12.68 11.55 2.58
C ALA A 199 -11.97 11.77 3.94
N VAL A 200 -10.67 12.07 3.92
CA VAL A 200 -9.85 12.38 5.11
C VAL A 200 -8.84 13.47 4.73
N ALA A 201 -8.64 14.44 5.62
CA ALA A 201 -7.62 15.47 5.44
C ALA A 201 -6.21 14.84 5.44
N HIS A 202 -5.38 15.19 4.46
CA HIS A 202 -4.05 14.63 4.28
C HIS A 202 -3.17 15.55 3.41
N LYS A 203 -1.87 15.27 3.32
CA LYS A 203 -0.98 15.98 2.41
C LYS A 203 -0.73 15.18 1.15
N ILE A 204 -1.30 15.60 0.03
CA ILE A 204 -1.03 14.98 -1.27
C ILE A 204 0.38 15.33 -1.73
N THR A 205 1.13 14.35 -2.23
CA THR A 205 2.49 14.59 -2.75
C THR A 205 2.83 13.82 -4.01
N SER A 206 2.03 12.84 -4.40
CA SER A 206 2.13 12.23 -5.72
C SER A 206 0.77 11.78 -6.22
N VAL A 207 0.65 11.69 -7.53
CA VAL A 207 -0.52 11.12 -8.20
C VAL A 207 -0.03 10.12 -9.24
N LYS A 208 -0.74 9.00 -9.37
CA LYS A 208 -0.58 8.07 -10.48
C LYS A 208 -1.68 8.25 -11.49
N PHE A 209 -1.29 8.17 -12.77
CA PHE A 209 -2.22 8.05 -13.89
C PHE A 209 -1.87 6.83 -14.72
N LYS A 210 -2.89 6.18 -15.29
CA LYS A 210 -2.68 5.14 -16.27
C LYS A 210 -2.67 5.76 -17.67
N MET A 211 -1.54 5.69 -18.35
CA MET A 211 -1.29 6.46 -19.58
C MET A 211 -0.51 5.68 -20.63
N TRP A 212 -0.62 6.10 -21.88
CA TRP A 212 0.29 5.80 -22.98
C TRP A 212 0.48 7.01 -23.86
N ARG A 213 1.39 6.95 -24.84
CA ARG A 213 1.66 8.06 -25.78
C ARG A 213 1.51 7.68 -27.24
N SER A 214 1.17 8.68 -28.05
CA SER A 214 1.45 8.71 -29.49
C SER A 214 2.53 9.77 -29.76
N GLY A 215 3.51 9.45 -30.59
CA GLY A 215 4.60 10.38 -30.90
C GLY A 215 5.45 10.74 -29.68
N SER A 216 5.92 11.99 -29.60
CA SER A 216 6.78 12.51 -28.53
C SER A 216 6.13 13.72 -27.85
N PRO A 217 5.25 13.51 -26.86
CA PRO A 217 4.43 14.58 -26.26
C PRO A 217 5.24 15.62 -25.44
N GLY A 218 6.51 15.34 -25.15
CA GLY A 218 7.35 16.23 -24.35
C GLY A 218 7.02 16.17 -22.86
N THR A 219 7.27 17.27 -22.14
CA THR A 219 7.02 17.34 -20.69
C THR A 219 5.53 17.38 -20.38
N ILE A 220 5.10 16.49 -19.48
CA ILE A 220 3.80 16.49 -18.85
C ILE A 220 3.90 17.28 -17.55
N THR A 221 2.95 18.15 -17.28
CA THR A 221 2.78 18.81 -15.98
C THR A 221 1.50 18.31 -15.33
N VAL A 222 1.57 18.01 -14.03
CA VAL A 222 0.42 17.68 -13.19
C VAL A 222 0.29 18.74 -12.10
N GLU A 223 -0.92 19.25 -11.88
CA GLU A 223 -1.20 20.28 -10.88
C GLU A 223 -2.41 19.89 -10.02
N ILE A 224 -2.32 20.17 -8.72
CA ILE A 224 -3.47 20.12 -7.82
C ILE A 224 -4.02 21.53 -7.65
N LYS A 225 -5.31 21.72 -7.87
CA LYS A 225 -6.01 23.01 -7.75
C LYS A 225 -7.28 22.86 -6.93
N ALA A 226 -7.81 23.98 -6.43
CA ALA A 226 -9.16 24.01 -5.88
C ALA A 226 -10.18 23.77 -7.00
N ALA A 227 -11.31 23.15 -6.68
CA ALA A 227 -12.46 23.08 -7.57
C ALA A 227 -13.41 24.27 -7.36
N ASP A 228 -14.02 24.78 -8.43
CA ASP A 228 -15.13 25.74 -8.35
C ASP A 228 -16.48 25.03 -8.15
N ALA A 229 -17.57 25.81 -8.08
CA ALA A 229 -18.92 25.26 -7.89
C ALA A 229 -19.43 24.39 -9.06
N SER A 230 -18.72 24.38 -10.20
CA SER A 230 -19.00 23.52 -11.36
C SER A 230 -18.02 22.34 -11.45
N HIS A 231 -17.25 22.07 -10.39
CA HIS A 231 -16.24 21.01 -10.30
C HIS A 231 -15.00 21.26 -11.19
N PHE A 232 -14.73 22.50 -11.59
CA PHE A 232 -13.62 22.82 -12.48
C PHE A 232 -12.40 23.40 -11.76
N PRO A 233 -11.18 23.20 -12.29
CA PRO A 233 -9.98 23.77 -11.70
C PRO A 233 -10.05 25.30 -11.63
N THR A 234 -9.80 25.86 -10.45
CA THR A 234 -9.78 27.30 -10.22
C THR A 234 -8.59 27.72 -9.35
N GLY A 235 -8.17 28.98 -9.50
CA GLY A 235 -7.04 29.54 -8.78
C GLY A 235 -5.67 29.03 -9.21
N ALA A 236 -4.66 29.30 -8.38
CA ALA A 236 -3.30 28.83 -8.60
C ALA A 236 -3.14 27.35 -8.22
N ALA A 237 -2.14 26.68 -8.79
CA ALA A 237 -1.76 25.34 -8.37
C ALA A 237 -1.31 25.36 -6.89
N LEU A 238 -1.89 24.49 -6.08
CA LEU A 238 -1.51 24.25 -4.68
C LEU A 238 -0.16 23.52 -4.61
N CYS A 239 0.04 22.57 -5.52
CA CYS A 239 1.32 21.91 -5.77
C CYS A 239 1.36 21.42 -7.22
N SER A 240 2.56 21.10 -7.72
CA SER A 240 2.76 20.64 -9.09
C SER A 240 3.94 19.71 -9.23
N GLY A 241 3.91 18.90 -10.28
CA GLY A 241 4.94 17.95 -10.65
C GLY A 241 5.10 17.88 -12.17
N THR A 242 6.27 17.43 -12.62
CA THR A 242 6.55 17.24 -14.05
C THR A 242 7.11 15.86 -14.33
N PHE A 243 6.81 15.33 -15.51
CA PHE A 243 7.27 14.03 -15.98
C PHE A 243 7.65 14.11 -17.48
N ASP A 244 8.67 13.37 -17.93
CA ASP A 244 8.99 13.30 -19.35
C ASP A 244 8.03 12.35 -20.08
N GLY A 245 7.02 12.90 -20.74
CA GLY A 245 6.02 12.14 -21.46
C GLY A 245 6.60 11.29 -22.60
N ASN A 246 7.82 11.56 -23.07
CA ASN A 246 8.48 10.73 -24.09
C ASN A 246 8.87 9.34 -23.57
N THR A 247 8.94 9.16 -22.25
CA THR A 247 9.25 7.86 -21.63
C THR A 247 8.02 6.99 -21.43
N LEU A 248 6.81 7.49 -21.72
CA LEU A 248 5.60 6.68 -21.67
C LEU A 248 5.67 5.52 -22.66
N THR A 249 4.98 4.43 -22.32
CA THR A 249 4.76 3.31 -23.23
C THR A 249 3.95 3.73 -24.45
N THR A 250 4.21 3.10 -25.60
CA THR A 250 3.39 3.20 -26.81
C THR A 250 2.31 2.13 -26.88
N SER A 251 2.23 1.26 -25.86
CA SER A 251 1.22 0.18 -25.77
C SER A 251 -0.13 0.76 -25.36
N THR A 252 -1.18 0.47 -26.13
CA THR A 252 -2.52 1.05 -25.94
C THR A 252 -3.25 0.68 -24.64
N PRO A 253 -2.96 -0.45 -23.95
CA PRO A 253 -3.47 -0.67 -22.59
C PRO A 253 -2.93 0.33 -21.55
N GLY A 254 -1.87 1.09 -21.89
CA GLY A 254 -1.21 1.98 -20.95
C GLY A 254 -0.43 1.27 -19.86
N ALA A 255 0.24 2.08 -19.04
CA ALA A 255 0.84 1.66 -17.78
C ALA A 255 0.62 2.75 -16.73
N TRP A 256 0.73 2.40 -15.46
CA TRP A 256 0.66 3.36 -14.36
C TRP A 256 1.99 4.11 -14.23
N TYR A 257 1.92 5.44 -14.21
CA TYR A 257 3.06 6.32 -13.99
C TYR A 257 2.78 7.23 -12.81
N GLU A 258 3.74 7.34 -11.91
CA GLU A 258 3.66 8.22 -10.74
C GLU A 258 4.39 9.54 -11.01
N ILE A 259 3.73 10.65 -10.65
CA ILE A 259 4.26 11.99 -10.76
C ILE A 259 4.33 12.59 -9.36
N THR A 260 5.53 12.94 -8.91
CA THR A 260 5.77 13.61 -7.63
C THR A 260 5.44 15.10 -7.73
N LEU A 261 4.72 15.64 -6.76
CA LEU A 261 4.20 17.00 -6.70
C LEU A 261 5.08 17.95 -5.85
N GLY A 262 6.40 17.76 -5.92
CA GLY A 262 7.35 18.53 -5.12
C GLY A 262 7.12 18.35 -3.61
N ALA A 263 6.87 19.45 -2.90
CA ALA A 263 6.56 19.44 -1.46
C ALA A 263 5.11 19.01 -1.13
N GLY A 264 4.26 18.86 -2.16
CA GLY A 264 2.85 18.55 -2.00
C GLY A 264 1.99 19.70 -1.47
N ALA A 265 0.73 19.40 -1.17
CA ALA A 265 -0.24 20.34 -0.61
C ALA A 265 -1.09 19.68 0.47
N ASP A 266 -1.42 20.43 1.53
CA ASP A 266 -2.36 19.98 2.55
C ASP A 266 -3.80 20.10 2.00
N LEU A 267 -4.49 18.98 1.90
CA LEU A 267 -5.87 18.85 1.46
C LEU A 267 -6.80 18.66 2.67
N SER A 268 -7.95 19.32 2.64
CA SER A 268 -8.95 19.24 3.69
C SER A 268 -10.01 18.19 3.38
N GLU A 269 -10.47 17.49 4.40
CA GLU A 269 -11.60 16.56 4.31
C GLU A 269 -12.85 17.27 3.78
N GLY A 270 -13.54 16.65 2.81
CA GLY A 270 -14.80 17.14 2.26
C GLY A 270 -14.69 18.39 1.38
N VAL A 271 -13.48 18.87 1.11
CA VAL A 271 -13.23 19.98 0.16
C VAL A 271 -12.87 19.38 -1.19
N GLU A 272 -13.54 19.81 -2.26
CA GLU A 272 -13.24 19.31 -3.59
C GLU A 272 -12.01 20.00 -4.20
N TYR A 273 -11.14 19.18 -4.79
CA TYR A 273 -9.95 19.58 -5.52
C TYR A 273 -9.99 18.99 -6.93
N THR A 274 -9.11 19.47 -7.80
CA THR A 274 -8.91 18.89 -9.13
C THR A 274 -7.47 18.50 -9.32
N VAL A 275 -7.23 17.35 -9.95
CA VAL A 275 -5.95 17.03 -10.54
C VAL A 275 -5.99 17.33 -12.04
N GLU A 276 -5.26 18.36 -12.44
CA GLU A 276 -5.09 18.78 -13.83
C GLU A 276 -3.83 18.16 -14.40
N ILE A 277 -3.91 17.63 -15.63
CA ILE A 277 -2.77 17.12 -16.38
C ILE A 277 -2.68 17.87 -17.72
N LYS A 278 -1.46 18.17 -18.17
CA LYS A 278 -1.23 18.90 -19.42
C LYS A 278 0.09 18.53 -20.09
N ALA A 279 0.02 18.19 -21.38
CA ALA A 279 1.15 18.01 -22.29
C ALA A 279 1.25 19.21 -23.25
N THR A 280 1.61 20.39 -22.72
CA THR A 280 1.56 21.66 -23.45
C THR A 280 2.51 21.75 -24.65
N GLY A 281 3.56 20.93 -24.67
CA GLY A 281 4.49 20.82 -25.80
C GLY A 281 4.02 19.88 -26.92
N GLY A 282 2.93 19.14 -26.70
CA GLY A 282 2.38 18.18 -27.64
C GLY A 282 1.50 18.78 -28.72
N ASP A 283 1.13 17.94 -29.70
CA ASP A 283 0.19 18.23 -30.78
C ASP A 283 -0.69 17.01 -31.09
N ALA A 284 -1.54 17.09 -32.11
CA ALA A 284 -2.48 16.01 -32.46
C ALA A 284 -1.81 14.68 -32.89
N THR A 285 -0.50 14.67 -33.14
CA THR A 285 0.31 13.47 -33.42
C THR A 285 1.28 13.11 -32.29
N ASN A 286 1.61 14.08 -31.44
CA ASN A 286 2.50 14.00 -30.29
C ASN A 286 1.72 14.26 -29.00
N LEU A 287 1.01 13.26 -28.49
CA LEU A 287 0.04 13.41 -27.39
C LEU A 287 0.14 12.30 -26.35
N ILE A 288 -0.38 12.57 -25.16
CA ILE A 288 -0.64 11.54 -24.16
C ILE A 288 -2.10 11.08 -24.26
N LYS A 289 -2.30 9.82 -23.91
CA LYS A 289 -3.59 9.15 -23.84
C LYS A 289 -3.82 8.71 -22.41
N LEU A 290 -4.73 9.39 -21.72
CA LEU A 290 -5.17 9.02 -20.38
C LEU A 290 -6.18 7.89 -20.49
N ARG A 291 -5.96 6.79 -19.77
CA ARG A 291 -6.96 5.74 -19.65
C ARG A 291 -8.08 6.20 -18.72
N GLY A 292 -9.29 5.72 -18.97
CA GLY A 292 -10.41 5.95 -18.08
C GLY A 292 -11.64 5.12 -18.43
N ASN A 293 -12.77 5.55 -17.86
CA ASN A 293 -14.06 4.93 -18.06
C ASN A 293 -15.06 5.98 -18.59
N SER A 294 -15.77 5.69 -19.68
CA SER A 294 -16.81 6.54 -20.27
C SER A 294 -18.21 6.36 -19.68
N ALA A 295 -18.33 5.46 -18.71
CA ALA A 295 -19.50 5.25 -17.87
C ALA A 295 -19.02 5.12 -16.41
N GLY A 296 -18.16 6.05 -16.00
CA GLY A 296 -17.58 6.09 -14.69
C GLY A 296 -18.60 6.44 -13.61
N VAL A 297 -18.31 5.95 -12.41
CA VAL A 297 -19.17 6.09 -11.22
C VAL A 297 -18.38 6.63 -10.02
N TYR A 298 -17.26 7.31 -10.26
CA TYR A 298 -16.50 7.90 -9.16
C TYR A 298 -17.35 8.98 -8.48
N LEU A 299 -17.78 8.72 -7.24
CA LEU A 299 -18.73 9.58 -6.53
C LEU A 299 -18.09 10.85 -5.98
N GLY A 300 -16.76 10.89 -5.90
CA GLY A 300 -16.00 12.00 -5.30
C GLY A 300 -15.76 13.19 -6.24
N GLY A 301 -16.13 13.07 -7.52
CA GLY A 301 -15.93 14.11 -8.52
C GLY A 301 -16.23 13.64 -9.94
N GLY A 302 -15.62 14.26 -10.95
CA GLY A 302 -15.80 13.87 -12.36
C GLY A 302 -14.74 14.45 -13.30
N ALA A 303 -14.68 13.91 -14.52
CA ALA A 303 -13.76 14.41 -15.53
C ALA A 303 -14.25 15.70 -16.21
N ALA A 304 -13.33 16.59 -16.53
CA ALA A 304 -13.56 17.74 -17.40
C ALA A 304 -12.38 17.96 -18.33
N TYR A 305 -12.62 18.71 -19.41
CA TYR A 305 -11.59 19.05 -20.38
C TYR A 305 -11.67 20.52 -20.80
N THR A 306 -10.56 21.03 -21.31
CA THR A 306 -10.44 22.36 -21.90
C THR A 306 -9.89 22.24 -23.32
N LEU A 307 -10.25 23.18 -24.20
CA LEU A 307 -9.71 23.29 -25.57
C LEU A 307 -8.95 24.61 -25.79
N ASN A 308 -8.74 25.37 -24.70
CA ASN A 308 -8.18 26.71 -24.74
C ASN A 308 -7.24 26.96 -23.56
N SER A 309 -6.44 25.96 -23.21
CA SER A 309 -5.41 26.07 -22.19
C SER A 309 -5.94 26.54 -20.83
N GLY A 310 -7.06 25.95 -20.39
CA GLY A 310 -7.68 26.23 -19.10
C GLY A 310 -8.48 27.54 -19.05
N GLY A 311 -8.67 28.22 -20.18
CA GLY A 311 -9.50 29.43 -20.24
C GLY A 311 -10.98 29.16 -19.97
N SER A 312 -11.47 27.99 -20.39
CA SER A 312 -12.80 27.47 -20.06
C SER A 312 -12.78 25.95 -20.03
N TRP A 313 -13.60 25.38 -19.14
CA TRP A 313 -13.74 23.94 -18.94
C TRP A 313 -15.13 23.46 -19.34
N THR A 314 -15.18 22.23 -19.85
CA THR A 314 -16.41 21.52 -20.19
C THR A 314 -16.44 20.24 -19.38
N ALA A 315 -17.51 20.05 -18.61
CA ALA A 315 -17.74 18.80 -17.89
C ALA A 315 -17.96 17.66 -18.89
N GLN A 316 -17.32 16.52 -18.64
CA GLN A 316 -17.51 15.30 -19.40
C GLN A 316 -18.37 14.33 -18.58
N THR A 317 -19.69 14.58 -18.55
CA THR A 317 -20.63 13.85 -17.67
C THR A 317 -20.56 12.33 -17.87
N GLY A 318 -20.35 11.59 -16.78
CA GLY A 318 -20.28 10.13 -16.77
C GLY A 318 -18.93 9.56 -17.19
N TYR A 319 -17.92 10.41 -17.35
CA TYR A 319 -16.55 9.97 -17.63
C TYR A 319 -15.67 10.23 -16.42
N ASP A 320 -14.75 9.31 -16.17
CA ASP A 320 -13.74 9.40 -15.13
C ASP A 320 -12.37 9.01 -15.69
N ILE A 321 -11.36 9.79 -15.33
CA ILE A 321 -9.95 9.51 -15.62
C ILE A 321 -9.41 8.58 -14.54
N TYR A 322 -8.57 7.64 -14.94
CA TYR A 322 -7.90 6.79 -13.96
C TYR A 322 -6.82 7.54 -13.21
N PHE A 323 -7.01 7.67 -11.90
CA PHE A 323 -6.08 8.33 -11.01
C PHE A 323 -6.00 7.62 -9.66
N ILE A 324 -4.86 7.79 -9.00
CA ILE A 324 -4.68 7.41 -7.60
C ILE A 324 -3.85 8.51 -6.96
N GLU A 325 -4.35 9.14 -5.90
CA GLU A 325 -3.54 10.06 -5.12
C GLU A 325 -2.86 9.38 -3.93
N TYR A 326 -1.68 9.88 -3.61
CA TYR A 326 -0.90 9.42 -2.48
C TYR A 326 -0.44 10.60 -1.64
N ASP A 327 -0.42 10.37 -0.33
CA ASP A 327 0.47 11.12 0.53
C ASP A 327 1.91 10.57 0.45
N THR A 328 2.87 11.45 0.68
CA THR A 328 4.13 11.14 1.39
C THR A 328 4.08 11.79 2.77
N GLY A 329 2.88 12.23 3.14
CA GLY A 329 2.51 13.07 4.25
C GLY A 329 2.01 12.32 5.46
N LEU A 330 2.67 11.23 5.81
CA LEU A 330 3.23 11.19 7.16
C LEU A 330 4.74 10.93 7.04
N ALA A 331 5.51 11.99 7.28
CA ALA A 331 6.73 11.87 8.07
C ALA A 331 6.45 11.34 9.51
N SER A 332 5.48 10.44 9.68
CA SER A 332 5.10 9.78 10.93
C SER A 332 4.53 8.37 10.77
N THR A 333 4.69 7.69 9.63
CA THR A 333 4.84 6.23 9.67
C THR A 333 5.90 5.79 8.67
N LYS A 334 7.11 6.32 8.84
CA LYS A 334 8.31 5.64 8.37
C LYS A 334 8.28 4.25 9.00
N GLY A 335 8.17 3.20 8.21
CA GLY A 335 8.07 1.87 8.82
C GLY A 335 7.75 0.72 7.91
N THR A 336 7.77 -0.46 8.51
CA THR A 336 7.39 -1.71 7.87
C THR A 336 6.02 -2.13 8.40
N MET A 337 5.07 -2.31 7.49
CA MET A 337 3.72 -2.80 7.80
C MET A 337 3.60 -4.26 7.43
N LEU A 338 3.22 -5.08 8.39
CA LEU A 338 2.97 -6.50 8.22
C LEU A 338 1.55 -6.82 8.69
N CYS A 339 0.94 -7.82 8.07
CA CYS A 339 -0.32 -8.39 8.52
C CYS A 339 -0.14 -9.88 8.81
N LEU A 340 -0.64 -10.33 9.96
CA LEU A 340 -0.66 -11.72 10.34
C LEU A 340 -2.01 -12.35 9.97
N ARG A 341 -1.95 -13.44 9.24
CA ARG A 341 -3.10 -14.19 8.71
C ARG A 341 -2.85 -15.69 8.91
N ASN A 342 -3.85 -16.53 8.71
CA ASN A 342 -3.65 -17.98 8.71
C ASN A 342 -3.94 -18.58 7.33
N THR A 343 -3.71 -19.89 7.18
CA THR A 343 -3.89 -20.61 5.91
C THR A 343 -5.28 -20.45 5.30
N SER A 344 -6.35 -20.67 6.07
CA SER A 344 -7.73 -20.54 5.59
C SER A 344 -8.06 -19.10 5.16
N ASP A 345 -7.61 -18.10 5.92
CA ASP A 345 -7.82 -16.70 5.58
C ASP A 345 -7.11 -16.32 4.28
N VAL A 346 -5.82 -16.62 4.14
CA VAL A 346 -5.08 -16.26 2.91
C VAL A 346 -5.63 -16.98 1.68
N ALA A 347 -5.94 -18.27 1.80
CA ALA A 347 -6.46 -19.07 0.70
C ALA A 347 -7.96 -18.84 0.42
N ASN A 348 -8.64 -17.98 1.19
CA ASN A 348 -10.10 -17.84 1.19
C ASN A 348 -10.83 -19.20 1.19
N THR A 349 -10.35 -20.12 2.03
CA THR A 349 -10.86 -21.49 2.11
C THR A 349 -11.54 -21.68 3.45
N GLU A 350 -12.83 -22.02 3.40
CA GLU A 350 -13.63 -22.27 4.58
C GLU A 350 -12.99 -23.37 5.47
N PRO A 351 -12.75 -23.11 6.76
CA PRO A 351 -12.19 -24.11 7.66
C PRO A 351 -13.22 -25.23 7.93
N PRO A 352 -12.78 -26.48 8.19
CA PRO A 352 -13.67 -27.59 8.56
C PRO A 352 -14.54 -27.27 9.78
N SER A 353 -15.62 -28.03 10.01
CA SER A 353 -16.43 -27.88 11.24
C SER A 353 -15.64 -28.23 12.51
N GLY A 354 -15.89 -27.52 13.61
CA GLY A 354 -15.20 -27.71 14.90
C GLY A 354 -13.75 -27.21 14.90
N TYR A 355 -13.39 -26.38 13.92
CA TYR A 355 -12.02 -25.94 13.70
C TYR A 355 -11.71 -24.64 14.41
N ASP A 356 -10.84 -24.70 15.41
CA ASP A 356 -10.30 -23.52 16.11
C ASP A 356 -8.79 -23.42 15.83
N ALA A 357 -8.43 -22.58 14.87
CA ALA A 357 -7.04 -22.28 14.51
C ALA A 357 -6.72 -20.87 14.99
N ARG A 358 -6.17 -20.77 16.20
CA ARG A 358 -6.00 -19.52 16.93
C ARG A 358 -4.59 -19.42 17.50
N CYS A 359 -3.98 -18.26 17.32
CA CYS A 359 -2.70 -17.89 17.92
C CYS A 359 -2.87 -16.57 18.67
N ASP A 360 -2.59 -16.61 19.96
CA ASP A 360 -2.61 -15.45 20.85
C ASP A 360 -1.18 -15.03 21.16
N PHE A 361 -0.88 -13.76 20.98
CA PHE A 361 0.44 -13.22 21.29
C PHE A 361 0.31 -11.86 21.97
N HIS A 362 1.35 -11.48 22.70
CA HIS A 362 1.33 -10.20 23.41
C HIS A 362 1.46 -9.01 22.47
N SER A 363 0.78 -7.93 22.86
CA SER A 363 0.94 -6.63 22.25
C SER A 363 2.03 -5.81 22.93
N GLY A 364 2.52 -4.78 22.23
CA GLY A 364 3.38 -3.76 22.85
C GLY A 364 2.70 -2.98 23.99
N GLN A 365 1.36 -3.10 24.15
CA GLN A 365 0.64 -2.51 25.28
C GLN A 365 0.96 -3.20 26.61
N LYS A 366 1.40 -4.48 26.58
CA LYS A 366 1.90 -5.19 27.77
C LYS A 366 3.29 -4.69 28.22
N GLY A 367 4.02 -4.02 27.33
CA GLY A 367 5.38 -3.54 27.55
C GLY A 367 6.38 -4.12 26.55
N ASP A 368 7.53 -3.45 26.45
CA ASP A 368 8.54 -3.67 25.40
C ASP A 368 9.13 -5.09 25.40
N LEU A 369 9.18 -5.74 26.56
CA LEU A 369 9.63 -7.13 26.70
C LEU A 369 8.76 -8.13 25.93
N TYR A 370 7.50 -7.77 25.67
CA TYR A 370 6.50 -8.64 25.05
C TYR A 370 6.01 -8.11 23.69
N ALA A 371 6.48 -6.93 23.27
CA ALA A 371 6.11 -6.36 21.99
C ALA A 371 6.54 -7.29 20.84
N PRO A 372 5.77 -7.37 19.74
CA PRO A 372 6.27 -7.94 18.49
C PRO A 372 7.61 -7.29 18.10
N LYS A 373 8.54 -8.06 17.55
CA LYS A 373 9.89 -7.61 17.20
C LYS A 373 10.15 -7.86 15.72
N LEU A 374 10.59 -6.85 14.98
CA LEU A 374 11.16 -7.03 13.65
C LEU A 374 12.68 -6.88 13.78
N THR A 375 13.41 -7.98 13.63
CA THR A 375 14.88 -7.97 13.65
C THR A 375 15.39 -7.96 12.21
N ILE A 376 16.31 -7.05 11.90
CA ILE A 376 16.82 -6.80 10.56
C ILE A 376 18.36 -6.87 10.60
N THR A 377 18.94 -7.67 9.72
CA THR A 377 20.38 -7.74 9.47
C THR A 377 20.70 -7.07 8.14
N TYR A 378 21.67 -6.16 8.11
CA TYR A 378 22.05 -5.42 6.90
C TYR A 378 23.55 -5.10 6.83
N HIS A 379 24.01 -4.67 5.65
CA HIS A 379 25.33 -4.07 5.42
C HIS A 379 25.18 -2.68 4.80
N LEU A 380 26.23 -1.85 4.87
CA LEU A 380 26.26 -0.51 4.29
C LEU A 380 27.04 -0.43 2.99
#